data_AF-A0A374V8A2-F1
#
_entry.id   AF-A0A374V8A2-F1
#
_cell.length_a   1.000
_cell.length_b   1.000
_cell.length_c   1.000
_cell.angle_alpha   90.00
_cell.angle_beta   90.00
_cell.angle_gamma   90.00
#
_symmetry.space_group_name_H-M   'P 1'
#
loop_
_entity.id
_entity.type
_entity.pdbx_description
1 polymer ?
#
loop_
_entity_poly.entity_id
_entity_poly.type
_entity_poly.pdbx_seq_one_letter_code
_entity_poly.pdbx_strand_id
1 'polypeptide(L)'
;MAKSLSADKRENEKKRLAKRAEKQKKKEEKRLSGKTNSFDDMIAYVDENGMITSTPPELNSKKEEIKLEEIIISTPKKEDEIPVILKGRVEFFNTSKGFGFIKNLANTEKYFFHVNNVLTTISENDIVTFDLERSPKGMNAVNVKKEME
;
A
#
# COMPACT_ATOMS: atom_id res chain seq x y z
N MET A 1 9.48 0.30 -75.20
CA MET A 1 8.75 1.59 -75.29
C MET A 1 9.64 2.69 -74.72
N ALA A 2 10.02 3.69 -75.52
CA ALA A 2 10.85 4.80 -75.06
C ALA A 2 10.01 5.77 -74.21
N LYS A 3 10.42 6.07 -72.97
CA LYS A 3 9.79 7.11 -72.15
C LYS A 3 10.02 8.47 -72.83
N SER A 4 8.95 9.23 -73.07
CA SER A 4 9.08 10.51 -73.76
C SER A 4 9.87 11.51 -72.90
N LEU A 5 10.88 12.17 -73.50
CA LEU A 5 11.75 13.16 -72.83
C LEU A 5 11.00 14.33 -72.16
N SER A 6 9.68 14.44 -72.37
CA SER A 6 8.82 15.46 -71.77
C SER A 6 8.39 15.13 -70.33
N ALA A 7 8.35 13.85 -69.95
CA ALA A 7 7.94 13.42 -68.61
C ALA A 7 9.01 13.76 -67.56
N ASP A 8 10.28 13.47 -67.86
CA ASP A 8 11.39 13.75 -66.95
C ASP A 8 11.56 15.26 -66.66
N LYS A 9 11.27 16.11 -67.65
CA LYS A 9 11.31 17.58 -67.49
C LYS A 9 10.21 18.09 -66.55
N ARG A 10 8.98 17.56 -66.66
CA ARG A 10 7.85 17.93 -65.78
C ARG A 10 8.05 17.44 -64.35
N GLU A 11 8.62 16.27 -64.17
CA GLU A 11 8.90 15.72 -62.84
C GLU A 11 9.94 16.57 -62.09
N ASN A 12 10.98 17.02 -62.78
CA ASN A 12 12.03 17.83 -62.18
C ASN A 12 11.54 19.24 -61.79
N GLU A 13 10.64 19.82 -62.58
CA GLU A 13 9.98 21.10 -62.26
C GLU A 13 9.06 20.99 -61.04
N LYS A 14 8.29 19.89 -60.94
CA LYS A 14 7.44 19.59 -59.78
C LYS A 14 8.28 19.44 -58.50
N LYS A 15 9.44 18.78 -58.58
CA LYS A 15 10.40 18.65 -57.46
C LYS A 15 10.96 20.02 -57.04
N ARG A 16 11.24 20.91 -58.00
CA ARG A 16 11.69 22.27 -57.73
C ARG A 16 10.61 23.12 -57.05
N LEU A 17 9.35 23.00 -57.47
CA LEU A 17 8.20 23.68 -56.86
C LEU A 17 7.92 23.17 -55.45
N ALA A 18 7.96 21.84 -55.23
CA ALA A 18 7.83 21.25 -53.90
C ALA A 18 8.91 21.74 -52.94
N LYS A 19 10.18 21.75 -53.38
CA LYS A 19 11.31 22.27 -52.58
C LYS A 19 11.19 23.77 -52.30
N ARG A 20 10.53 24.55 -53.16
CA ARG A 20 10.26 25.99 -52.94
C ARG A 20 9.12 26.20 -51.94
N ALA A 21 8.05 25.42 -52.06
CA ALA A 21 6.91 25.46 -51.15
C ALA A 21 7.30 25.01 -49.73
N GLU A 22 8.10 23.96 -49.61
CA GLU A 22 8.63 23.50 -48.32
C GLU A 22 9.53 24.57 -47.67
N LYS A 23 10.41 25.22 -48.45
CA LYS A 23 11.22 26.34 -47.95
C LYS A 23 10.38 27.55 -47.54
N GLN A 24 9.27 27.82 -48.25
CA GLN A 24 8.34 28.89 -47.89
C GLN A 24 7.59 28.56 -46.60
N LYS A 25 7.06 27.35 -46.47
CA LYS A 25 6.44 26.87 -45.22
C LYS A 25 7.40 26.93 -44.06
N LYS A 26 8.65 26.46 -44.22
CA LYS A 26 9.68 26.57 -43.18
C LYS A 26 10.05 28.02 -42.84
N LYS A 27 9.95 28.95 -43.81
CA LYS A 27 10.17 30.39 -43.58
C LYS A 27 8.97 31.04 -42.90
N GLU A 28 7.75 30.61 -43.21
CA GLU A 28 6.51 31.04 -42.56
C GLU A 28 6.43 30.50 -41.14
N GLU A 29 6.77 29.23 -40.92
CA GLU A 29 6.97 28.64 -39.58
C GLU A 29 8.04 29.38 -38.79
N LYS A 30 9.18 29.74 -39.41
CA LYS A 30 10.20 30.59 -38.77
C LYS A 30 9.78 32.04 -38.56
N ARG A 31 8.79 32.54 -39.31
CA ARG A 31 8.23 33.91 -39.15
C ARG A 31 7.10 33.92 -38.12
N LEU A 32 6.31 32.87 -38.05
CA LEU A 32 5.33 32.57 -37.00
C LEU A 32 6.06 32.31 -35.67
N SER A 33 7.19 31.60 -35.71
CA SER A 33 8.11 31.45 -34.57
C SER A 33 9.05 32.65 -34.38
N GLY A 34 9.02 33.62 -35.30
CA GLY A 34 9.96 34.74 -35.38
C GLY A 34 9.45 36.02 -34.72
N LYS A 35 8.51 35.88 -33.78
CA LYS A 35 7.96 36.99 -33.00
C LYS A 35 7.86 36.65 -31.51
N THR A 36 8.87 35.97 -30.97
CA THR A 36 8.99 35.73 -29.53
C THR A 36 9.61 36.95 -28.84
N ASN A 37 8.83 38.02 -28.69
CA ASN A 37 9.17 39.12 -27.78
C ASN A 37 8.29 39.12 -26.52
N SER A 38 7.41 38.13 -26.37
CA SER A 38 6.53 37.99 -25.20
C SER A 38 7.06 36.90 -24.28
N PHE A 39 7.24 37.24 -22.99
CA PHE A 39 7.62 36.33 -21.90
C PHE A 39 6.70 35.11 -21.79
N ASP A 40 5.44 35.28 -22.20
CA ASP A 40 4.38 34.27 -22.14
C ASP A 40 4.62 33.10 -23.13
N ASP A 41 5.26 33.35 -24.28
CA ASP A 41 5.59 32.30 -25.27
C ASP A 41 6.78 31.41 -24.83
N MET A 42 7.48 31.81 -23.77
CA MET A 42 8.67 31.11 -23.26
C MET A 42 8.33 30.21 -22.06
N ILE A 43 7.12 30.33 -21.51
CA ILE A 43 6.65 29.52 -20.38
C ILE A 43 5.83 28.35 -20.89
N ALA A 44 6.23 27.15 -20.49
CA ALA A 44 5.50 25.91 -20.74
C ALA A 44 4.99 25.38 -19.38
N TYR A 45 3.69 25.11 -19.29
CA TYR A 45 3.11 24.51 -18.09
C TYR A 45 3.07 22.99 -18.23
N VAL A 46 3.25 22.28 -17.11
CA VAL A 46 3.22 20.81 -17.06
C VAL A 46 1.92 20.40 -16.38
N ASP A 47 1.12 19.58 -17.05
CA ASP A 47 -0.09 19.02 -16.46
C ASP A 47 0.21 17.81 -15.54
N GLU A 48 -0.82 17.32 -14.84
CA GLU A 48 -0.73 16.17 -13.92
C GLU A 48 -0.23 14.87 -14.60
N ASN A 49 -0.26 14.81 -15.93
CA ASN A 49 0.20 13.66 -16.73
C ASN A 49 1.60 13.90 -17.34
N GLY A 50 2.26 14.99 -16.99
CA GLY A 50 3.59 15.35 -17.48
C GLY A 50 3.60 15.87 -18.92
N MET A 51 2.45 16.23 -19.50
CA MET A 51 2.37 16.82 -20.84
C MET A 51 2.46 18.35 -20.78
N ILE A 52 3.16 18.90 -21.77
CA ILE A 52 3.33 20.35 -21.90
C ILE A 52 2.03 20.95 -22.43
N THR A 53 1.41 21.82 -21.65
CA THR A 53 0.20 22.55 -22.01
C THR A 53 0.45 24.06 -22.02
N SER A 54 -0.22 24.76 -22.93
CA SER A 54 -0.11 26.22 -23.09
C SER A 54 -1.02 26.99 -22.13
N THR A 55 -1.98 26.31 -21.51
CA THR A 55 -2.90 26.88 -20.53
C THR A 55 -2.30 26.71 -19.14
N PRO A 56 -2.11 27.79 -18.37
CA PRO A 56 -1.72 27.69 -16.97
C PRO A 56 -2.67 26.74 -16.23
N PRO A 57 -2.16 25.84 -15.38
CA PRO A 57 -3.02 25.00 -14.55
C PRO A 57 -3.89 25.94 -13.71
N GLU A 58 -5.21 25.84 -13.88
CA GLU A 58 -6.14 26.59 -13.07
C GLU A 58 -5.86 26.24 -11.61
N LEU A 59 -5.68 27.25 -10.74
CA LEU A 59 -5.41 27.09 -9.29
C LEU A 59 -6.54 26.34 -8.53
N ASN A 60 -7.58 25.94 -9.26
CA ASN A 60 -8.74 25.20 -8.80
C ASN A 60 -8.83 23.82 -9.47
N SER A 61 -7.70 23.13 -9.67
CA SER A 61 -7.78 21.66 -9.73
C SER A 61 -8.48 21.23 -8.45
N LYS A 62 -9.62 20.56 -8.62
CA LYS A 62 -10.51 20.14 -7.54
C LYS A 62 -9.69 19.34 -6.54
N LYS A 63 -9.17 20.01 -5.52
CA LYS A 63 -8.66 19.35 -4.34
C LYS A 63 -9.89 18.67 -3.79
N GLU A 64 -9.93 17.34 -3.91
CA GLU A 64 -10.93 16.54 -3.24
C GLU A 64 -10.93 17.03 -1.78
N GLU A 65 -12.05 17.63 -1.37
CA GLU A 65 -12.23 18.08 -0.01
C GLU A 65 -12.28 16.83 0.85
N ILE A 66 -11.10 16.39 1.31
CA ILE A 66 -10.98 15.34 2.29
C ILE A 66 -11.73 15.87 3.52
N LYS A 67 -12.90 15.28 3.80
CA LYS A 67 -13.69 15.67 4.97
C LYS A 67 -12.81 15.47 6.19
N LEU A 68 -12.62 16.53 6.98
CA LEU A 68 -11.77 16.50 8.18
C LEU A 68 -12.19 15.40 9.17
N GLU A 69 -13.45 14.97 9.12
CA GLU A 69 -14.02 13.87 9.90
C GLU A 69 -13.48 12.48 9.51
N GLU A 70 -12.95 12.32 8.29
CA GLU A 70 -12.45 11.05 7.75
C GLU A 70 -10.94 10.85 8.00
N ILE A 71 -10.22 11.92 8.38
CA ILE A 71 -8.83 11.84 8.82
C ILE A 71 -8.84 11.30 10.26
N ILE A 72 -8.70 10.00 10.41
CA ILE A 72 -8.55 9.33 11.70
C ILE A 72 -7.17 9.71 12.29
N ILE A 73 -7.10 10.79 13.06
CA ILE A 73 -5.87 11.33 13.66
C ILE A 73 -5.32 10.43 14.79
N SER A 74 -6.11 9.46 15.27
CA SER A 74 -5.70 8.55 16.33
C SER A 74 -5.48 7.15 15.76
N THR A 75 -4.42 6.48 16.18
CA THR A 75 -4.33 5.01 16.05
C THR A 75 -5.67 4.43 16.53
N PRO A 76 -6.33 3.56 15.74
CA PRO A 76 -7.55 2.92 16.19
C PRO A 76 -7.24 2.29 17.55
N LYS A 77 -8.00 2.68 18.56
CA LYS A 77 -7.88 2.10 19.89
C LYS A 77 -8.06 0.61 19.68
N LYS A 78 -6.99 -0.18 19.91
CA LYS A 78 -7.02 -1.62 19.75
C LYS A 78 -8.27 -2.10 20.47
N GLU A 79 -9.22 -2.64 19.72
CA GLU A 79 -10.41 -3.26 20.30
C GLU A 79 -9.90 -4.24 21.35
N ASP A 80 -10.39 -4.10 22.59
CA ASP A 80 -10.00 -4.97 23.68
C ASP A 80 -10.36 -6.40 23.25
N GLU A 81 -9.35 -7.14 22.78
CA GLU A 81 -9.48 -8.53 22.35
C GLU A 81 -10.13 -9.26 23.53
N ILE A 82 -11.37 -9.71 23.32
CA ILE A 82 -12.11 -10.47 24.33
C ILE A 82 -11.19 -11.63 24.74
N PRO A 83 -10.81 -11.75 26.02
CA PRO A 83 -9.90 -12.81 26.45
C PRO A 83 -10.55 -14.15 26.11
N VAL A 84 -9.93 -14.86 25.17
CA VAL A 84 -10.40 -16.18 24.73
C VAL A 84 -10.03 -17.17 25.82
N ILE A 85 -11.01 -17.58 26.61
CA ILE A 85 -10.86 -18.63 27.61
C ILE A 85 -10.65 -19.94 26.85
N LEU A 86 -9.46 -20.54 27.01
CA LEU A 86 -9.11 -21.80 26.39
C LEU A 86 -9.27 -22.96 27.37
N LYS A 87 -9.43 -24.17 26.83
CA LYS A 87 -9.52 -25.41 27.59
C LYS A 87 -8.33 -26.31 27.29
N GLY A 88 -7.77 -26.92 28.32
CA GLY A 88 -6.62 -27.81 28.18
C GLY A 88 -6.53 -28.86 29.26
N ARG A 89 -5.58 -29.77 29.11
CA ARG A 89 -5.23 -30.79 30.09
C ARG A 89 -3.86 -30.52 30.66
N VAL A 90 -3.72 -30.62 31.99
CA VAL A 90 -2.42 -30.50 32.66
C VAL A 90 -1.57 -31.73 32.29
N GLU A 91 -0.46 -31.51 31.58
CA GLU A 91 0.44 -32.59 31.17
C GLU A 91 1.48 -32.90 32.25
N PHE A 92 2.02 -31.86 32.89
CA PHE A 92 3.05 -31.98 33.90
C PHE A 92 2.89 -30.90 34.95
N PHE A 93 3.00 -31.26 36.22
CA PHE A 93 2.99 -30.29 37.32
C PHE A 93 3.98 -30.68 38.40
N ASN A 94 4.95 -29.81 38.64
CA ASN A 94 5.91 -30.00 39.73
C ASN A 94 5.48 -29.20 40.95
N THR A 95 4.92 -29.86 41.96
CA THR A 95 4.47 -29.23 43.21
C THR A 95 5.61 -28.58 44.00
N SER A 96 6.82 -29.17 43.98
CA SER A 96 7.97 -28.65 44.75
C SER A 96 8.53 -27.34 44.19
N LYS A 97 8.52 -27.18 42.86
CA LYS A 97 9.00 -25.97 42.17
C LYS A 97 7.87 -25.02 41.75
N GLY A 98 6.62 -25.47 41.80
CA GLY A 98 5.44 -24.65 41.52
C GLY A 98 5.28 -24.26 40.04
N PHE A 99 5.68 -25.11 39.10
CA PHE A 99 5.47 -24.86 37.67
C PHE A 99 4.94 -26.09 36.95
N GLY A 100 4.32 -25.88 35.80
CA GLY A 100 3.83 -26.97 34.96
C GLY A 100 3.56 -26.55 33.52
N PHE A 101 3.01 -27.51 32.77
CA PHE A 101 2.60 -27.33 31.38
C PHE A 101 1.16 -27.80 31.18
N ILE A 102 0.38 -27.00 30.46
CA ILE A 102 -0.97 -27.34 30.01
C ILE A 102 -0.93 -27.55 28.51
N LYS A 103 -1.42 -28.70 28.07
CA LYS A 103 -1.66 -28.99 26.66
C LYS A 103 -3.06 -28.52 26.30
N ASN A 104 -3.18 -27.64 25.31
CA ASN A 104 -4.49 -27.20 24.84
C ASN A 104 -5.26 -28.37 24.21
N LEU A 105 -6.59 -28.39 24.32
CA LEU A 105 -7.45 -29.37 23.65
C LEU A 105 -7.73 -28.97 22.20
N ALA A 106 -7.84 -27.66 21.93
CA ALA A 106 -8.07 -27.13 20.59
C ALA A 106 -6.78 -27.12 19.75
N ASN A 107 -5.63 -26.91 20.39
CA ASN A 107 -4.34 -26.76 19.74
C ASN A 107 -3.38 -27.83 20.29
N THR A 108 -2.46 -28.36 19.48
CA THR A 108 -1.42 -29.30 19.97
C THR A 108 -0.29 -28.59 20.74
N GLU A 109 -0.40 -27.27 20.93
CA GLU A 109 0.56 -26.45 21.65
C GLU A 109 0.50 -26.68 23.17
N LYS A 110 1.65 -26.46 23.81
CA LYS A 110 1.81 -26.55 25.27
C LYS A 110 2.11 -25.16 25.81
N TYR A 111 1.38 -24.76 26.84
CA TYR A 111 1.57 -23.49 27.52
C TYR A 111 2.15 -23.71 28.90
N PHE A 112 3.09 -22.84 29.26
CA PHE A 112 3.70 -22.83 30.59
C PHE A 112 2.74 -22.16 31.58
N PHE A 113 2.73 -22.62 32.83
CA PHE A 113 2.06 -21.92 33.93
C PHE A 113 2.89 -22.00 35.23
N HIS A 114 2.68 -21.02 36.11
CA HIS A 114 3.24 -20.99 37.46
C HIS A 114 2.12 -21.14 38.50
N VAL A 115 2.43 -21.68 39.68
CA VAL A 115 1.47 -21.88 40.79
C VAL A 115 0.77 -20.59 41.21
N ASN A 116 1.43 -19.44 41.04
CA ASN A 116 0.84 -18.11 41.32
C ASN A 116 -0.35 -17.78 40.42
N ASN A 117 -0.41 -18.36 39.23
CA ASN A 117 -1.45 -18.12 38.24
C ASN A 117 -2.59 -19.14 38.34
N VAL A 118 -2.51 -20.06 39.30
CA VAL A 118 -3.46 -21.14 39.52
C VAL A 118 -4.37 -20.74 40.67
N LEU A 119 -5.68 -20.63 40.42
CA LEU A 119 -6.66 -20.27 41.47
C LEU A 119 -7.12 -21.46 42.31
N THR A 120 -7.06 -22.67 41.74
CA THR A 120 -7.58 -23.90 42.34
C THR A 120 -6.49 -24.96 42.39
N THR A 121 -6.45 -25.82 43.40
CA THR A 121 -5.51 -26.94 43.42
C THR A 121 -5.75 -27.85 42.20
N ILE A 122 -4.72 -27.98 41.35
CA ILE A 122 -4.74 -28.84 40.17
C ILE A 122 -3.78 -30.01 40.35
N SER A 123 -4.11 -31.13 39.73
CA SER A 123 -3.27 -32.31 39.61
C SER A 123 -2.92 -32.60 38.15
N GLU A 124 -1.92 -33.44 37.94
CA GLU A 124 -1.60 -33.95 36.60
C GLU A 124 -2.85 -34.61 36.00
N ASN A 125 -3.05 -34.43 34.69
CA ASN A 125 -4.19 -34.92 33.90
C ASN A 125 -5.54 -34.24 34.11
N ASP A 126 -5.65 -33.26 34.99
CA ASP A 126 -6.90 -32.50 35.15
C ASP A 126 -7.21 -31.64 33.91
N ILE A 127 -8.51 -31.48 33.63
CA ILE A 127 -9.01 -30.54 32.62
C ILE A 127 -9.17 -29.17 33.29
N VAL A 128 -8.59 -28.16 32.65
CA VAL A 128 -8.51 -26.79 33.16
C VAL A 128 -8.92 -25.80 32.08
N THR A 129 -9.52 -24.70 32.54
CA THR A 129 -9.73 -23.48 31.75
C THR A 129 -8.65 -22.47 32.10
N PHE A 130 -8.13 -21.77 31.10
CA PHE A 130 -7.07 -20.78 31.28
C PHE A 130 -7.09 -19.72 30.20
N ASP A 131 -6.52 -18.56 30.53
CA ASP A 131 -6.31 -17.46 29.60
C ASP A 131 -4.84 -17.44 29.15
N LEU A 132 -4.55 -16.90 27.98
CA LEU A 132 -3.18 -16.74 27.48
C LEU A 132 -2.70 -15.30 27.60
N GLU A 133 -1.51 -15.14 28.17
CA GLU A 133 -0.83 -13.86 28.27
C GLU A 133 0.57 -13.93 27.65
N ARG A 134 1.01 -12.84 27.01
CA ARG A 134 2.33 -12.76 26.39
C ARG A 134 3.38 -12.34 27.42
N SER A 135 4.29 -13.24 27.74
CA SER A 135 5.41 -13.04 28.66
C SER A 135 6.75 -12.95 27.90
N PRO A 136 7.82 -12.38 28.49
CA PRO A 136 9.15 -12.36 27.87
C PRO A 136 9.67 -13.75 27.45
N LYS A 137 9.16 -14.82 28.07
CA LYS A 137 9.54 -16.22 27.78
C LYS A 137 8.58 -16.94 26.83
N GLY A 138 7.60 -16.25 26.26
CA GLY A 138 6.58 -16.83 25.37
C GLY A 138 5.16 -16.70 25.93
N MET A 139 4.25 -17.52 25.41
CA MET A 139 2.87 -17.57 25.88
C MET A 139 2.80 -18.27 27.24
N ASN A 140 2.17 -17.60 28.20
CA ASN A 140 1.97 -18.06 29.57
C ASN A 140 0.48 -18.24 29.82
N ALA A 141 0.09 -19.31 30.50
CA ALA A 141 -1.27 -19.50 30.95
C ALA A 141 -1.49 -18.77 32.29
N VAL A 142 -2.55 -17.97 32.33
CA VAL A 142 -2.99 -17.20 33.49
C VAL A 142 -4.43 -17.56 33.87
N ASN A 143 -4.81 -17.27 35.11
CA ASN A 143 -6.13 -17.58 35.66
C ASN A 143 -6.55 -19.05 35.50
N VAL A 144 -5.64 -19.99 35.76
CA VAL A 144 -5.92 -21.42 35.58
C VAL A 144 -6.96 -21.87 36.62
N LYS A 145 -8.07 -22.43 36.14
CA LYS A 145 -9.15 -22.99 36.96
C LYS A 145 -9.45 -24.42 36.53
N LYS A 146 -9.58 -25.32 37.50
CA LYS A 146 -10.06 -26.68 37.25
C LYS A 146 -11.52 -26.64 36.81
N GLU A 147 -11.83 -27.29 35.69
CA GLU A 147 -13.22 -27.52 35.29
C GLU A 147 -13.72 -28.68 36.15
N MET A 148 -14.47 -28.36 37.22
CA MET A 148 -15.15 -29.37 38.02
C MET A 148 -16.36 -29.84 37.21
N GLU A 149 -16.43 -31.15 36.95
CA GLU A 149 -17.64 -31.83 36.49
C GLU A 149 -18.61 -32.04 37.66
#